data_AF-A0A554V5K0-F1
#
_entry.id   AF-A0A554V5K0-F1
#
_cell.length_a   1.000
_cell.length_b   1.000
_cell.length_c   1.000
_cell.angle_alpha   90.00
_cell.angle_beta   90.00
_cell.angle_gamma   90.00
#
_symmetry.space_group_name_H-M   'P 1'
#
loop_
_entity.id
_entity.type
_entity.pdbx_description
1 polymer ?
#
loop_
_entity_poly.entity_id
_entity_poly.type
_entity_poly.pdbx_seq_one_letter_code
_entity_poly.pdbx_strand_id
1 'polypeptide(L)'
;MGLLACVAGFVNAVFIVVLIFPVSHLSGSIANLSINAITRNLWEFAVIALILLGFLCGAAGAGSVLGHAERTNGVRRGLVLVLEAALLIAAIFAPNLGLQAFLAATACGMQNGVTSNYRGMAVRTTHLTGTVTDLGVMLGRSRHHGLDWRQVAMHVQTVALFIVGGLLGAIGGTTLGHWALLIPAAVCTAAGISAIVSERWRGSAG
;
A
#
# COMPACT_ATOMS: atom_id res chain seq x y z
N MET A 1 6.52 -8.01 -5.04
CA MET A 1 5.75 -8.04 -3.78
C MET A 1 6.55 -7.48 -2.62
N GLY A 2 7.72 -8.03 -2.29
CA GLY A 2 8.54 -7.51 -1.19
C GLY A 2 8.86 -6.01 -1.24
N LEU A 3 9.30 -5.48 -2.39
CA LEU A 3 9.56 -4.04 -2.56
C LEU A 3 8.33 -3.17 -2.26
N LEU A 4 7.14 -3.58 -2.73
CA LEU A 4 5.89 -2.86 -2.51
C LEU A 4 5.44 -2.93 -1.05
N ALA A 5 5.69 -4.04 -0.36
CA ALA A 5 5.46 -4.14 1.09
C ALA A 5 6.33 -3.17 1.88
N CYS A 6 7.61 -3.03 1.49
CA CYS A 6 8.52 -2.03 2.06
C CYS A 6 8.02 -0.60 1.82
N VAL A 7 7.65 -0.26 0.58
CA VAL A 7 7.08 1.05 0.26
C VAL A 7 5.81 1.32 1.07
N ALA A 8 4.90 0.34 1.18
CA ALA A 8 3.67 0.49 1.95
C ALA A 8 3.95 0.74 3.44
N GLY A 9 4.90 0.00 4.03
CA GLY A 9 5.35 0.24 5.40
C GLY A 9 5.94 1.64 5.59
N PHE A 10 6.78 2.06 4.64
CA PHE A 10 7.42 3.39 4.65
C PHE A 10 6.38 4.51 4.63
N VAL A 11 5.49 4.50 3.64
CA VAL A 11 4.45 5.53 3.49
C VAL A 11 3.57 5.57 4.74
N ASN A 12 3.10 4.41 5.22
CA ASN A 12 2.24 4.35 6.40
C ASN A 12 2.93 4.90 7.65
N ALA A 13 4.23 4.63 7.85
CA ALA A 13 5.00 5.18 8.96
C ALA A 13 5.22 6.70 8.85
N VAL A 14 5.55 7.22 7.66
CA VAL A 14 5.65 8.68 7.42
C VAL A 14 4.34 9.36 7.79
N PHE A 15 3.21 8.79 7.39
CA PHE A 15 1.89 9.37 7.69
C PHE A 15 1.51 9.29 9.16
N ILE A 16 1.87 8.22 9.88
CA ILE A 16 1.71 8.19 11.34
C ILE A 16 2.59 9.27 12.00
N VAL A 17 3.84 9.46 11.55
CA VAL A 17 4.73 10.47 12.13
C VAL A 17 4.25 11.90 11.84
N VAL A 18 3.80 12.17 10.61
CA VAL A 18 3.45 13.54 10.16
C VAL A 18 1.99 13.89 10.45
N LEU A 19 1.06 12.93 10.32
CA LEU A 19 -0.38 13.15 10.46
C LEU A 19 -1.01 12.43 11.65
N ILE A 20 -0.29 11.58 12.39
CA ILE A 20 -0.81 10.72 13.47
C ILE A 20 -1.77 9.62 12.98
N PHE A 21 -2.20 9.66 11.71
CA PHE A 21 -3.10 8.68 11.11
C PHE A 21 -2.38 7.76 10.12
N PRO A 22 -2.57 6.43 10.22
CA PRO A 22 -2.17 5.52 9.16
C PRO A 22 -3.09 5.67 7.94
N VAL A 23 -2.52 5.63 6.74
CA VAL A 23 -3.25 5.74 5.46
C VAL A 23 -3.65 4.38 4.88
N SER A 24 -3.13 3.27 5.43
CA SER A 24 -3.43 1.92 4.94
C SER A 24 -3.98 0.94 5.99
N HIS A 25 -4.06 1.35 7.26
CA HIS A 25 -4.59 0.53 8.36
C HIS A 25 -6.08 0.81 8.60
N LEU A 26 -6.92 0.32 7.68
CA LEU A 26 -8.33 0.73 7.62
C LEU A 26 -9.18 0.24 8.80
N SER A 27 -8.93 -0.95 9.35
CA SER A 27 -9.74 -1.49 10.47
C SER A 27 -9.66 -0.60 11.71
N GLY A 28 -8.46 -0.15 12.07
CA GLY A 28 -8.28 0.80 13.18
C GLY A 28 -8.85 2.18 12.85
N SER A 29 -8.67 2.67 11.63
CA SER A 29 -9.23 3.95 11.18
C SER A 29 -10.77 3.95 11.23
N ILE A 30 -11.43 2.87 10.81
CA ILE A 30 -12.89 2.73 10.88
C ILE A 30 -13.37 2.75 12.34
N ALA A 31 -12.69 2.05 13.25
CA ALA A 31 -13.03 2.09 14.68
C ALA A 31 -12.90 3.51 15.26
N ASN A 32 -11.80 4.21 14.94
CA ASN A 32 -11.60 5.60 15.34
C ASN A 32 -12.62 6.56 14.72
N LEU A 33 -13.10 6.30 13.50
CA LEU A 33 -14.18 7.08 12.88
C LEU A 33 -15.45 7.04 13.75
N SER A 34 -15.85 5.85 14.21
CA SER A 34 -17.02 5.68 15.08
C SER A 34 -16.85 6.37 16.43
N ILE A 35 -15.65 6.27 17.03
CA ILE A 35 -15.35 6.96 18.29
C ILE A 35 -15.44 8.48 18.10
N ASN A 36 -14.79 9.02 17.07
CA ASN A 36 -14.76 10.46 16.80
C ASN A 36 -16.15 11.03 16.45
N ALA A 37 -17.05 10.22 15.86
CA ALA A 37 -18.44 10.60 15.64
C ALA A 37 -19.20 10.82 16.97
N ILE A 38 -18.98 9.96 17.97
CA ILE A 38 -19.65 10.05 19.28
C ILE A 38 -19.03 11.13 20.17
N THR A 39 -17.70 11.22 20.20
CA THR A 39 -16.97 12.23 20.99
C THR A 39 -17.06 13.64 20.38
N ARG A 40 -17.69 13.78 19.20
CA ARG A 40 -17.83 15.03 18.43
C ARG A 40 -16.49 15.66 18.01
N ASN A 41 -15.45 14.86 17.84
CA ASN A 41 -14.19 15.30 17.24
C ASN A 41 -14.31 15.31 15.71
N LEU A 42 -14.96 16.35 15.18
CA LEU A 42 -15.30 16.46 13.76
C LEU A 42 -14.07 16.58 12.85
N TRP A 43 -12.96 17.11 13.37
CA TRP A 43 -11.72 17.26 12.62
C TRP A 43 -11.12 15.90 12.26
N GLU A 44 -10.86 15.05 13.27
CA GLU A 44 -10.31 13.71 13.04
C GLU A 44 -11.29 12.83 12.28
N PHE A 45 -12.58 12.96 12.55
CA PHE A 45 -13.62 12.29 11.78
C PHE A 45 -13.50 12.60 10.28
N ALA A 46 -13.37 13.88 9.91
CA ALA A 46 -13.25 14.29 8.53
C ALA A 46 -11.97 13.76 7.87
N VAL A 47 -10.82 13.85 8.57
CA VAL A 47 -9.54 13.34 8.06
C VAL A 47 -9.61 11.83 7.82
N ILE A 48 -10.14 11.06 8.78
CA ILE A 48 -10.28 9.61 8.64
C ILE A 48 -11.25 9.26 7.50
N ALA A 49 -12.39 9.96 7.39
CA ALA A 49 -13.33 9.74 6.30
C ALA A 49 -12.68 9.99 4.93
N LEU A 50 -11.85 11.04 4.80
CA LEU A 50 -11.08 11.31 3.60
C LEU A 50 -10.02 10.23 3.31
N ILE A 51 -9.36 9.69 4.33
CA ILE A 51 -8.44 8.54 4.17
C ILE A 51 -9.20 7.33 3.62
N LEU A 52 -10.35 6.97 4.20
CA LEU A 52 -11.15 5.84 3.75
C LEU A 52 -11.64 6.02 2.31
N LEU A 53 -12.14 7.21 1.99
CA LEU A 53 -12.62 7.55 0.65
C LEU A 53 -11.48 7.54 -0.37
N GLY A 54 -10.34 8.16 -0.05
CA GLY A 54 -9.16 8.17 -0.91
C GLY A 54 -8.66 6.77 -1.19
N PHE A 55 -8.50 5.94 -0.16
CA PHE A 55 -8.10 4.55 -0.32
C PHE A 55 -9.07 3.77 -1.23
N LEU A 56 -10.38 3.94 -1.04
CA LEU A 56 -11.40 3.31 -1.88
C LEU A 56 -11.29 3.77 -3.34
N CYS A 57 -11.17 5.08 -3.58
CA CYS A 57 -10.99 5.65 -4.91
C CYS A 57 -9.72 5.10 -5.59
N GLY A 58 -8.62 5.01 -4.86
CA GLY A 58 -7.36 4.45 -5.34
C GLY A 58 -7.49 2.98 -5.71
N ALA A 59 -8.07 2.17 -4.83
CA ALA A 59 -8.28 0.74 -5.08
C ALA A 59 -9.22 0.49 -6.27
N ALA A 60 -10.30 1.28 -6.39
CA ALA A 60 -11.21 1.23 -7.53
C ALA A 60 -10.53 1.64 -8.84
N GLY A 61 -9.72 2.70 -8.80
CA GLY A 61 -8.94 3.17 -9.95
C GLY A 61 -7.87 2.16 -10.39
N ALA A 62 -7.16 1.52 -9.47
CA ALA A 62 -6.26 0.43 -9.82
C ALA A 62 -7.03 -0.76 -10.42
N GLY A 63 -8.18 -1.11 -9.86
CA GLY A 63 -9.06 -2.17 -10.39
C GLY A 63 -9.50 -1.90 -11.84
N SER A 64 -9.86 -0.66 -12.17
CA SER A 64 -10.28 -0.30 -13.53
C SER A 64 -9.13 -0.36 -14.54
N VAL A 65 -7.91 0.05 -14.15
CA VAL A 65 -6.72 -0.01 -15.01
C VAL A 65 -6.22 -1.44 -15.20
N LEU A 66 -6.14 -2.22 -14.11
CA LEU A 66 -5.61 -3.59 -14.13
C LEU A 66 -6.58 -4.56 -14.80
N GLY A 67 -7.89 -4.30 -14.71
CA GLY A 67 -8.94 -5.14 -15.26
C GLY A 67 -8.95 -6.54 -14.65
N HIS A 68 -9.26 -7.54 -15.46
CA HIS A 68 -9.23 -8.94 -15.03
C HIS A 68 -7.79 -9.42 -14.80
N ALA A 69 -7.57 -10.16 -13.71
CA ALA A 69 -6.25 -10.65 -13.30
C ALA A 69 -5.50 -11.43 -14.40
N GLU A 70 -6.23 -12.16 -15.25
CA GLU A 70 -5.69 -12.93 -16.36
C GLU A 70 -5.12 -12.06 -17.50
N ARG A 71 -5.58 -10.81 -17.62
CA ARG A 71 -5.15 -9.86 -18.68
C ARG A 71 -4.20 -8.78 -18.16
N THR A 72 -3.81 -8.84 -16.89
CA THR A 72 -2.94 -7.83 -16.28
C THR A 72 -1.48 -8.04 -16.71
N ASN A 73 -1.02 -7.26 -17.69
CA ASN A 73 0.37 -7.26 -18.16
C ASN A 73 1.28 -6.27 -17.40
N GLY A 74 2.59 -6.33 -17.65
CA GLY A 74 3.59 -5.46 -17.02
C GLY A 74 3.37 -3.97 -17.27
N VAL A 75 2.84 -3.59 -18.44
CA VAL A 75 2.52 -2.19 -18.76
C VAL A 75 1.44 -1.64 -17.84
N ARG A 76 0.30 -2.33 -17.69
CA ARG A 76 -0.80 -1.87 -16.83
C ARG A 76 -0.36 -1.73 -15.38
N ARG A 77 0.42 -2.70 -14.87
CA ARG A 77 1.00 -2.61 -13.52
C ARG A 77 1.92 -1.42 -13.38
N GLY A 78 2.79 -1.19 -14.37
CA GLY A 78 3.71 -0.07 -14.34
C GLY A 78 3.01 1.28 -14.40
N LEU A 79 1.92 1.40 -15.16
CA LEU A 79 1.08 2.61 -15.19
C LEU A 79 0.50 2.92 -13.80
N VAL A 80 -0.01 1.92 -13.08
CA VAL A 80 -0.54 2.13 -11.72
C VAL A 80 0.56 2.60 -10.76
N LEU A 81 1.77 2.03 -10.84
CA LEU A 81 2.90 2.45 -10.00
C LEU A 81 3.40 3.87 -10.31
N VAL A 82 3.35 4.29 -11.57
CA VAL A 82 3.69 5.68 -11.95
C VAL A 82 2.62 6.65 -11.47
N LEU A 83 1.33 6.29 -11.55
CA LEU A 83 0.23 7.09 -11.02
C LEU A 83 0.29 7.19 -9.49
N GLU A 84 0.61 6.10 -8.80
CA GLU A 84 0.88 6.08 -7.36
C GLU A 84 1.98 7.09 -7.00
N ALA A 85 3.12 7.07 -7.70
CA ALA A 85 4.20 8.02 -7.48
C ALA A 85 3.76 9.48 -7.71
N ALA A 86 2.99 9.75 -8.76
CA ALA A 86 2.45 11.08 -9.03
C ALA A 86 1.52 11.57 -7.91
N LEU A 87 0.67 10.69 -7.37
CA LEU A 87 -0.20 11.01 -6.24
C LEU A 87 0.58 11.28 -4.95
N LEU A 88 1.65 10.51 -4.69
CA LEU A 88 2.53 10.76 -3.54
C LEU A 88 3.24 12.12 -3.66
N ILE A 89 3.72 12.49 -4.86
CA ILE A 89 4.30 13.81 -5.11
C ILE A 89 3.24 14.91 -4.92
N ALA A 90 2.04 14.72 -5.46
CA ALA A 90 0.94 15.67 -5.29
C ALA A 90 0.57 15.85 -3.80
N ALA A 91 0.63 14.78 -2.99
CA ALA A 91 0.37 14.84 -1.56
C ALA A 91 1.39 15.73 -0.82
N ILE A 92 2.64 15.82 -1.27
CA ILE A 92 3.66 16.71 -0.68
C ILE A 92 3.24 18.17 -0.80
N PHE A 93 2.66 18.55 -1.94
CA PHE A 93 2.29 19.94 -2.26
C PHE A 93 0.82 20.26 -1.94
N ALA A 94 0.11 19.35 -1.26
CA ALA A 94 -1.29 19.58 -0.91
C ALA A 94 -1.42 20.77 0.07
N PRO A 95 -2.37 21.70 -0.16
CA PRO A 95 -2.48 22.94 0.61
C PRO A 95 -3.07 22.74 2.02
N ASN A 96 -3.64 21.56 2.29
CA ASN A 96 -4.22 21.22 3.59
C ASN A 96 -4.08 19.72 3.89
N LEU A 97 -4.19 19.40 5.18
CA LEU A 97 -4.05 18.06 5.72
C LEU A 97 -5.03 17.04 5.11
N GLY A 98 -6.27 17.47 4.89
CA GLY A 98 -7.32 16.61 4.35
C GLY A 98 -7.01 16.15 2.93
N LEU A 99 -6.60 17.08 2.06
CA LEU A 99 -6.20 16.74 0.70
C LEU A 99 -4.91 15.91 0.67
N GLN A 100 -3.94 16.24 1.53
CA GLN A 100 -2.71 15.45 1.68
C GLN A 100 -3.02 13.99 2.04
N ALA A 101 -3.85 13.79 3.06
CA ALA A 101 -4.28 12.47 3.52
C ALA A 101 -5.07 11.71 2.45
N PHE A 102 -5.99 12.39 1.76
CA PHE A 102 -6.78 11.82 0.66
C PHE A 102 -5.89 11.33 -0.50
N LEU A 103 -4.95 12.17 -0.96
CA LEU A 103 -4.06 11.84 -2.09
C LEU A 103 -3.15 10.66 -1.75
N ALA A 104 -2.56 10.66 -0.55
CA ALA A 104 -1.71 9.57 -0.12
C ALA A 104 -2.47 8.27 0.15
N ALA A 105 -3.67 8.34 0.71
CA ALA A 105 -4.53 7.19 0.85
C ALA A 105 -4.95 6.63 -0.52
N THR A 106 -5.21 7.52 -1.50
CA THR A 106 -5.46 7.12 -2.90
C THR A 106 -4.25 6.40 -3.49
N ALA A 107 -3.03 6.91 -3.30
CA ALA A 107 -1.82 6.23 -3.72
C ALA A 107 -1.68 4.84 -3.08
N CYS A 108 -1.89 4.73 -1.77
CA CYS A 108 -1.85 3.45 -1.04
C CYS A 108 -2.93 2.46 -1.52
N GLY A 109 -4.14 2.97 -1.81
CA GLY A 109 -5.23 2.18 -2.38
C GLY A 109 -4.88 1.62 -3.76
N MET A 110 -4.27 2.45 -4.61
CA MET A 110 -3.79 2.02 -5.94
C MET A 110 -2.73 0.93 -5.82
N GLN A 111 -1.73 1.12 -4.96
CA GLN A 111 -0.66 0.16 -4.71
C GLN A 111 -1.21 -1.19 -4.24
N ASN A 112 -2.17 -1.15 -3.31
CA ASN A 112 -2.83 -2.36 -2.83
C ASN A 112 -3.60 -3.08 -3.94
N GLY A 113 -4.23 -2.35 -4.86
CA GLY A 113 -4.86 -2.91 -6.04
C GLY A 113 -3.89 -3.65 -6.97
N VAL A 114 -2.65 -3.19 -7.11
CA VAL A 114 -1.59 -3.90 -7.87
C VAL A 114 -1.25 -5.24 -7.24
N THR A 115 -1.29 -5.33 -5.91
CA THR A 115 -0.84 -6.52 -5.17
C THR A 115 -1.94 -7.56 -4.95
N SER A 116 -3.21 -7.12 -4.92
CA SER A 116 -4.37 -7.93 -4.52
C SER A 116 -4.64 -9.17 -5.38
N ASN A 117 -4.04 -9.27 -6.58
CA ASN A 117 -4.10 -10.43 -7.46
C ASN A 117 -2.70 -10.88 -7.91
N TYR A 118 -1.80 -11.16 -6.95
CA TYR A 118 -0.49 -11.71 -7.29
C TYR A 118 -0.54 -13.23 -7.47
N ARG A 119 -0.36 -13.69 -8.72
CA ARG A 119 -0.26 -15.12 -9.07
C ARG A 119 -1.46 -15.97 -8.58
N GLY A 120 -2.68 -15.42 -8.66
CA GLY A 120 -3.91 -16.12 -8.22
C GLY A 120 -4.09 -16.22 -6.70
N MET A 121 -3.18 -15.64 -5.90
CA MET A 121 -3.33 -15.52 -4.45
C MET A 121 -3.77 -14.10 -4.10
N ALA A 122 -4.77 -13.98 -3.24
CA ALA A 122 -5.25 -12.70 -2.70
C ALA A 122 -4.29 -12.18 -1.62
N VAL A 123 -3.08 -11.76 -2.02
CA VAL A 123 -2.08 -11.18 -1.11
C VAL A 123 -2.19 -9.66 -1.16
N ARG A 124 -2.29 -8.98 -0.01
CA ARG A 124 -2.31 -7.50 0.06
C ARG A 124 -1.15 -7.03 0.92
N THR A 125 -0.42 -6.02 0.46
CA THR A 125 0.80 -5.54 1.15
C THR A 125 0.51 -4.86 2.48
N THR A 126 -0.69 -4.34 2.70
CA THR A 126 -1.06 -3.63 3.95
C THR A 126 -2.02 -4.41 4.85
N HIS A 127 -2.50 -5.58 4.43
CA HIS A 127 -3.43 -6.40 5.20
C HIS A 127 -2.70 -7.32 6.20
N LEU A 128 -1.84 -6.73 7.04
CA LEU A 128 -0.95 -7.49 7.92
C LEU A 128 -1.68 -8.34 8.94
N THR A 129 -2.84 -7.90 9.45
CA THR A 129 -3.66 -8.71 10.36
C THR A 129 -4.06 -10.04 9.72
N GLY A 130 -4.49 -10.03 8.46
CA GLY A 130 -4.76 -11.26 7.71
C GLY A 130 -3.48 -12.06 7.48
N THR A 131 -2.40 -11.43 7.03
CA THR A 131 -1.12 -12.13 6.78
C THR A 131 -0.58 -12.84 8.03
N VAL A 132 -0.66 -12.21 9.20
CA VAL A 132 -0.25 -12.81 10.48
C VAL A 132 -1.21 -13.93 10.90
N THR A 133 -2.51 -13.75 10.69
CA THR A 133 -3.53 -14.78 10.97
C THR A 133 -3.30 -16.02 10.10
N ASP A 134 -3.07 -15.82 8.80
CA ASP A 134 -2.81 -16.89 7.83
C ASP A 134 -1.54 -17.65 8.21
N LEU A 135 -0.45 -16.95 8.58
CA LEU A 135 0.76 -17.57 9.12
C LEU A 135 0.48 -18.42 10.36
N GLY A 136 -0.30 -17.88 11.32
CA GLY A 136 -0.68 -18.59 12.53
C GLY A 136 -1.48 -19.86 12.22
N VAL A 137 -2.45 -19.78 11.30
CA VAL A 137 -3.26 -20.92 10.87
C VAL A 137 -2.41 -21.97 10.16
N MET A 138 -1.50 -21.56 9.27
CA MET A 138 -0.58 -22.46 8.57
C MET A 138 0.33 -23.20 9.56
N LEU A 139 0.91 -22.49 10.52
CA LEU A 139 1.74 -23.08 11.57
C LEU A 139 0.92 -24.04 12.45
N GLY A 140 -0.30 -23.66 12.83
CA GLY A 140 -1.20 -24.51 13.61
C GLY A 140 -1.60 -25.80 12.89
N ARG A 141 -1.83 -25.75 11.57
CA ARG A 141 -2.21 -26.90 10.74
C ARG A 141 -1.03 -27.74 10.25
N SER A 142 0.21 -27.26 10.42
CA SER A 142 1.44 -27.89 9.94
C SER A 142 1.57 -29.36 10.35
N ARG A 143 1.12 -29.70 11.57
CA ARG A 143 1.15 -31.06 12.11
C ARG A 143 0.22 -32.04 11.39
N HIS A 144 -0.81 -31.54 10.70
CA HIS A 144 -1.82 -32.37 10.04
C HIS A 144 -1.73 -32.33 8.51
N HIS A 145 -1.31 -31.21 7.91
CA HIS A 145 -1.35 -30.99 6.47
C HIS A 145 0.00 -30.62 5.85
N GLY A 146 1.08 -30.57 6.65
CA GLY A 146 2.37 -30.04 6.20
C GLY A 146 2.37 -28.51 6.06
N LEU A 147 3.53 -27.95 5.69
CA LEU A 147 3.71 -26.51 5.47
C LEU A 147 4.01 -26.24 4.01
N ASP A 148 3.23 -25.36 3.39
CA ASP A 148 3.65 -24.72 2.15
C ASP A 148 4.67 -23.62 2.47
N TRP A 149 5.94 -24.00 2.47
CA TRP A 149 7.06 -23.11 2.73
C TRP A 149 7.13 -21.92 1.78
N ARG A 150 6.61 -22.04 0.55
CA ARG A 150 6.60 -20.92 -0.40
C ARG A 150 5.61 -19.85 0.05
N GLN A 151 4.42 -20.25 0.47
CA GLN A 151 3.42 -19.34 0.99
C GLN A 151 3.86 -18.71 2.32
N VAL A 152 4.44 -19.51 3.23
CA VAL A 152 5.04 -19.00 4.49
C VAL A 152 6.11 -17.95 4.19
N ALA A 153 7.07 -18.27 3.31
CA ALA A 153 8.16 -17.35 2.96
C ALA A 153 7.63 -16.03 2.40
N MET A 154 6.59 -16.07 1.54
CA MET A 154 5.96 -14.86 1.01
C MET A 154 5.31 -13.99 2.09
N HIS A 155 4.64 -14.60 3.08
CA HIS A 155 3.99 -13.89 4.17
C HIS A 155 5.01 -13.29 5.13
N VAL A 156 6.01 -14.09 5.54
CA VAL A 156 7.12 -13.63 6.39
C VAL A 156 7.89 -12.50 5.71
N GLN A 157 8.23 -12.65 4.42
CA GLN A 157 8.92 -11.61 3.67
C GLN A 157 8.09 -10.33 3.59
N THR A 158 6.77 -10.44 3.39
CA THR A 158 5.87 -9.27 3.36
C THR A 158 5.87 -8.54 4.69
N VAL A 159 5.72 -9.27 5.81
CA VAL A 159 5.75 -8.68 7.17
C VAL A 159 7.10 -8.04 7.46
N ALA A 160 8.20 -8.77 7.22
CA ALA A 160 9.55 -8.30 7.50
C ALA A 160 9.89 -7.03 6.70
N LEU A 161 9.58 -7.01 5.40
CA LEU A 161 9.86 -5.84 4.56
C LEU A 161 8.93 -4.68 4.88
N PHE A 162 7.67 -4.92 5.28
CA PHE A 162 6.81 -3.85 5.78
C PHE A 162 7.39 -3.22 7.05
N ILE A 163 7.92 -4.02 7.97
CA ILE A 163 8.58 -3.52 9.19
C ILE A 163 9.82 -2.70 8.82
N VAL A 164 10.69 -3.21 7.95
CA VAL A 164 11.89 -2.47 7.49
C VAL A 164 11.49 -1.15 6.83
N GLY A 165 10.50 -1.18 5.95
CA GLY A 165 9.94 0.01 5.34
C GLY A 165 9.42 1.00 6.37
N GLY A 166 8.65 0.52 7.36
CA GLY A 166 8.12 1.33 8.44
C GLY A 166 9.20 1.97 9.31
N LEU A 167 10.29 1.26 9.61
CA LEU A 167 11.45 1.82 10.31
C LEU A 167 12.10 2.95 9.51
N LEU A 168 12.38 2.71 8.22
CA LEU A 168 12.95 3.72 7.33
C LEU A 168 12.01 4.91 7.14
N GLY A 169 10.70 4.67 7.07
CA GLY A 169 9.67 5.69 6.94
C GLY A 169 9.51 6.51 8.20
N ALA A 170 9.62 5.90 9.38
CA ALA A 170 9.61 6.63 10.65
C ALA A 170 10.83 7.55 10.75
N ILE A 171 12.03 7.04 10.44
CA ILE A 171 13.26 7.85 10.38
C ILE A 171 13.07 9.00 9.40
N GLY A 172 12.70 8.70 8.15
CA GLY A 172 12.48 9.69 7.10
C GLY A 172 11.43 10.72 7.48
N GLY A 173 10.31 10.31 8.06
CA GLY A 173 9.23 11.20 8.51
C GLY A 173 9.69 12.14 9.62
N THR A 174 10.50 11.66 10.56
CA THR A 174 11.05 12.51 11.63
C THR A 174 12.10 13.51 11.14
N THR A 175 12.91 13.13 10.14
CA THR A 175 14.01 13.97 9.65
C THR A 175 13.61 14.90 8.49
N LEU A 176 12.70 14.47 7.62
CA LEU A 176 12.32 15.15 6.38
C LEU A 176 10.83 15.55 6.35
N GLY A 177 10.03 15.15 7.34
CA GLY A 177 8.58 15.40 7.32
C GLY A 177 7.91 14.77 6.09
N HIS A 178 7.00 15.53 5.45
CA HIS A 178 6.31 15.08 4.24
C HIS A 178 7.25 14.88 3.03
N TRP A 179 8.44 15.49 2.99
CA TRP A 179 9.38 15.32 1.89
C TRP A 179 9.94 13.90 1.81
N ALA A 180 9.83 13.13 2.89
CA ALA A 180 10.16 11.70 2.90
C ALA A 180 9.39 10.92 1.83
N LEU A 181 8.22 11.39 1.39
CA LEU A 181 7.40 10.76 0.35
C LEU A 181 8.06 10.76 -1.05
N LEU A 182 9.11 11.58 -1.27
CA LEU A 182 9.89 11.51 -2.51
C LEU A 182 10.61 10.16 -2.67
N ILE A 183 10.99 9.52 -1.57
CA ILE A 183 11.67 8.22 -1.58
C ILE A 183 10.75 7.12 -2.16
N PRO A 184 9.55 6.85 -1.61
CA PRO A 184 8.63 5.88 -2.18
C PRO A 184 8.16 6.28 -3.58
N ALA A 185 7.98 7.57 -3.88
CA ALA A 185 7.63 8.03 -5.23
C ALA A 185 8.71 7.68 -6.27
N ALA A 186 10.00 7.88 -5.94
CA ALA A 186 11.10 7.50 -6.81
C ALA A 186 11.17 5.99 -7.02
N VAL A 187 11.01 5.20 -5.95
CA VAL A 187 11.00 3.73 -6.02
C VAL A 187 9.85 3.22 -6.89
N CYS A 188 8.63 3.74 -6.71
CA CYS A 188 7.46 3.33 -7.50
C CYS A 188 7.59 3.75 -8.97
N THR A 189 8.17 4.92 -9.25
CA THR A 189 8.47 5.37 -10.62
C THR A 189 9.45 4.42 -11.30
N ALA A 190 10.56 4.09 -10.64
CA ALA A 190 11.58 3.18 -11.18
C ALA A 190 11.00 1.77 -11.41
N ALA A 191 10.25 1.24 -10.45
CA ALA A 191 9.58 -0.05 -10.57
C ALA A 191 8.54 -0.05 -11.70
N GLY A 192 7.78 1.04 -11.85
CA GLY A 192 6.77 1.19 -12.89
C GLY A 192 7.36 1.24 -14.30
N ILE A 193 8.41 2.05 -14.50
CA ILE A 193 9.15 2.11 -15.77
C ILE A 193 9.75 0.75 -16.11
N SER A 194 10.39 0.09 -15.13
CA SER A 194 10.97 -1.25 -15.33
C SER A 194 9.92 -2.26 -15.78
N ALA A 195 8.74 -2.25 -15.16
CA ALA A 195 7.64 -3.13 -15.55
C ALA A 195 7.17 -2.87 -16.99
N ILE A 196 7.03 -1.60 -17.40
CA ILE A 196 6.63 -1.22 -18.76
C ILE A 196 7.69 -1.65 -19.78
N VAL A 197 8.96 -1.37 -19.51
CA VAL A 197 10.08 -1.70 -20.39
C VAL A 197 10.18 -3.22 -20.56
N SER A 198 10.19 -3.98 -19.47
CA SER A 198 10.31 -5.45 -19.51
C SER A 198 9.20 -6.13 -20.30
N GLU A 199 7.98 -5.59 -20.27
CA GLU A 199 6.85 -6.10 -21.04
C GLU A 199 7.03 -5.82 -22.53
N ARG A 200 7.53 -4.63 -22.90
CA ARG A 200 7.81 -4.29 -24.30
C ARG A 200 8.87 -5.22 -24.91
N TRP A 201 9.95 -5.49 -24.17
CA TRP A 201 10.98 -6.43 -24.62
C TRP A 201 10.44 -7.84 -24.83
N ARG A 202 9.54 -8.32 -23.96
CA ARG A 202 8.88 -9.63 -24.13
C ARG A 202 7.96 -9.68 -25.34
N GLY A 203 7.26 -8.58 -25.63
CA GLY A 203 6.40 -8.47 -26.81
C GLY A 203 7.14 -8.32 -28.14
N SER A 204 8.42 -7.91 -28.13
CA SER A 204 9.26 -7.81 -29.33
C SER A 204 10.02 -9.10 -29.67
N ALA A 205 9.99 -10.09 -28.77
CA ALA A 205 10.75 -11.35 -28.89
C ALA A 205 9.89 -12.58 -29.22
N GLY A 206 8.59 -12.40 -29.44
CA GLY A 206 7.64 -13.45 -29.85
C GLY A 206 6.89 -13.05 -31.11
#